data_AF-A0A6U0UWH3-F1
#
_entry.id   AF-A0A6U0UWH3-F1
#
_cell.length_a   1.000
_cell.length_b   1.000
_cell.length_c   1.000
_cell.angle_alpha   90.00
_cell.angle_beta   90.00
_cell.angle_gamma   90.00
#
_symmetry.space_group_name_H-M   'P 1'
#
loop_
_entity.id
_entity.type
_entity.pdbx_description
1 polymer ?
#
loop_
_entity_poly.entity_id
_entity_poly.type
_entity_poly.pdbx_seq_one_letter_code
_entity_poly.pdbx_strand_id
1 'polypeptide(L)'
;GAPICAAGFSMGAVILANYCGQYGDPERRREGSHVPPFALEAAVCHSGLIDAVKNSRFKYGQRLWQPFLSYQLKETFIGRFHELFRAKGIAPEAVCAGDVVSITDFDRETICKFYGYKDTDEYYADMSLAYYDRMQHLSKPLLMLHACDDPIIDSDSYESGVEAINSGQENLFLAMTKTGGHVGWPLGFWPSERRWEFMANVTAEFVEAVLGNSSE
;
A
#
# COMPACT_ATOMS: atom_id res chain seq x y z
N GLY A 1 -18.58 21.58 1.98
CA GLY A 1 -17.47 21.63 1.01
C GLY A 1 -17.68 20.54 -0.02
N ALA A 2 -16.91 20.52 -1.12
CA ALA A 2 -16.95 19.37 -2.03
C ALA A 2 -16.36 18.12 -1.35
N PRO A 3 -16.93 16.92 -1.56
CA PRO A 3 -16.39 15.68 -1.01
C PRO A 3 -14.98 15.42 -1.57
N ILE A 4 -14.08 14.90 -0.73
CA ILE A 4 -12.71 14.54 -1.13
C ILE A 4 -12.61 13.02 -1.17
N CYS A 5 -12.15 12.48 -2.28
CA CYS A 5 -11.86 11.04 -2.43
C CYS A 5 -10.41 10.87 -2.87
N ALA A 6 -9.82 9.70 -2.58
CA ALA A 6 -8.44 9.42 -2.93
C ALA A 6 -8.29 8.06 -3.63
N ALA A 7 -7.35 7.98 -4.56
CA ALA A 7 -6.92 6.73 -5.17
C ALA A 7 -5.41 6.57 -5.02
N GLY A 8 -4.99 5.41 -4.53
CA GLY A 8 -3.59 5.03 -4.38
C GLY A 8 -3.24 3.86 -5.28
N PHE A 9 -1.99 3.79 -5.74
CA PHE A 9 -1.46 2.72 -6.58
C PHE A 9 -0.16 2.18 -5.96
N SER A 10 -0.02 0.85 -5.89
CA SER A 10 1.18 0.19 -5.34
C SER A 10 1.53 0.75 -3.94
N MET A 11 2.76 1.22 -3.69
CA MET A 11 3.15 1.87 -2.43
C MET A 11 2.21 3.00 -2.00
N GLY A 12 1.66 3.77 -2.95
CA GLY A 12 0.68 4.83 -2.65
C GLY A 12 -0.65 4.28 -2.11
N ALA A 13 -1.05 3.09 -2.54
CA ALA A 13 -2.22 2.38 -2.00
C ALA A 13 -1.97 1.93 -0.55
N VAL A 14 -0.75 1.49 -0.24
CA VAL A 14 -0.35 1.12 1.14
C VAL A 14 -0.43 2.31 2.08
N ILE A 15 0.18 3.43 1.67
CA ILE A 15 0.17 4.68 2.44
C ILE A 15 -1.27 5.15 2.66
N LEU A 16 -2.10 5.12 1.61
CA LEU A 16 -3.51 5.53 1.69
C LEU A 16 -4.32 4.64 2.63
N ALA A 17 -4.18 3.31 2.51
CA ALA A 17 -4.87 2.36 3.38
C ALA A 17 -4.47 2.55 4.85
N ASN A 18 -3.17 2.69 5.13
CA ASN A 18 -2.66 2.95 6.47
C ASN A 18 -3.15 4.29 7.02
N TYR A 19 -3.17 5.35 6.20
CA TYR A 19 -3.74 6.64 6.56
C TYR A 19 -5.23 6.52 6.94
N CYS A 20 -6.02 5.77 6.18
CA CYS A 20 -7.43 5.53 6.48
C CYS A 20 -7.61 4.81 7.83
N GLY A 21 -6.80 3.79 8.12
CA GLY A 21 -6.89 3.05 9.39
C GLY A 21 -6.27 3.76 10.60
N GLN A 22 -5.33 4.69 10.40
CA GLN A 22 -4.73 5.47 11.48
C GLN A 22 -5.58 6.68 11.89
N TYR A 23 -6.21 7.34 10.91
CA TYR A 23 -6.87 8.63 11.12
C TYR A 23 -8.39 8.59 10.90
N GLY A 24 -8.93 7.46 10.44
CA GLY A 24 -10.36 7.27 10.20
C GLY A 24 -11.21 7.49 11.45
N ASP A 25 -10.79 6.95 12.60
CA ASP A 25 -11.50 7.11 13.86
C ASP A 25 -11.21 8.50 14.50
N PRO A 26 -12.23 9.38 14.62
CA PRO A 26 -12.06 10.68 15.26
C PRO A 26 -11.64 10.62 16.73
N GLU A 27 -12.08 9.61 17.47
CA GLU A 27 -11.88 9.47 18.93
C GLU A 27 -10.45 9.02 19.27
N ARG A 28 -9.78 8.32 18.33
CA ARG A 28 -8.40 7.87 18.48
C ARG A 28 -7.36 8.79 17.84
N ARG A 29 -7.77 9.93 17.29
CA ARG A 29 -6.82 10.99 16.93
C ARG A 29 -6.07 11.38 18.19
N ARG A 30 -4.74 11.19 18.22
CA ARG A 30 -3.95 11.57 19.39
C ARG A 30 -4.27 13.02 19.77
N GLU A 31 -4.64 13.23 21.02
CA GLU A 31 -4.87 14.55 21.60
C GLU A 31 -3.60 15.40 21.36
N GLY A 32 -3.72 16.54 20.66
CA GLY A 32 -2.59 17.37 20.24
C GLY A 32 -1.92 17.01 18.91
N SER A 33 -2.39 15.98 18.19
CA SER A 33 -1.98 15.76 16.80
C SER A 33 -2.44 16.93 15.94
N HIS A 34 -1.52 17.57 15.22
CA HIS A 34 -1.82 18.63 14.25
C HIS A 34 -2.42 18.07 12.95
N VAL A 35 -2.94 16.84 13.01
CA VAL A 35 -3.46 16.15 11.83
C VAL A 35 -4.85 16.71 11.57
N PRO A 36 -5.09 17.26 10.37
CA PRO A 36 -6.40 17.79 10.02
C PRO A 36 -7.47 16.69 10.15
N PRO A 37 -8.74 17.07 10.35
CA PRO A 37 -9.83 16.10 10.39
C PRO A 37 -9.78 15.20 9.15
N PHE A 38 -10.02 13.90 9.36
CA PHE A 38 -10.09 12.93 8.28
C PHE A 38 -11.12 13.38 7.25
N ALA A 39 -10.62 13.86 6.12
CA ALA A 39 -11.42 14.60 5.13
C ALA A 39 -11.89 13.74 3.97
N LEU A 40 -11.47 12.47 3.92
CA LEU A 40 -11.82 11.57 2.83
C LEU A 40 -13.23 11.02 3.05
N GLU A 41 -14.04 11.03 2.00
CA GLU A 41 -15.34 10.37 1.95
C GLU A 41 -15.23 8.94 1.41
N ALA A 42 -14.23 8.65 0.58
CA ALA A 42 -13.93 7.34 0.05
C ALA A 42 -12.46 7.20 -0.36
N ALA A 43 -11.94 5.98 -0.34
CA ALA A 43 -10.61 5.66 -0.82
C ALA A 43 -10.58 4.37 -1.67
N VAL A 44 -9.75 4.37 -2.71
CA VAL A 44 -9.54 3.20 -3.60
C VAL A 44 -8.05 2.88 -3.69
N CYS A 45 -7.69 1.65 -3.39
CA CYS A 45 -6.32 1.16 -3.31
C CYS A 45 -6.11 0.09 -4.38
N HIS A 46 -5.38 0.46 -5.44
CA HIS A 46 -4.99 -0.43 -6.53
C HIS A 46 -3.69 -1.13 -6.19
N SER A 47 -3.76 -2.43 -5.96
CA SER A 47 -2.63 -3.29 -5.55
C SER A 47 -1.85 -2.72 -4.38
N GLY A 48 -2.61 -2.33 -3.35
CA GLY A 48 -2.07 -2.15 -2.01
C GLY A 48 -1.78 -3.49 -1.35
N LEU A 49 -1.09 -3.44 -0.22
CA LEU A 49 -0.93 -4.57 0.69
C LEU A 49 -1.72 -4.28 1.96
N ILE A 50 -2.33 -5.31 2.53
CA ILE A 50 -3.00 -5.24 3.84
C ILE A 50 -2.03 -5.70 4.93
N ASP A 51 -1.27 -6.77 4.67
CA ASP A 51 -0.26 -7.34 5.57
C ASP A 51 1.12 -7.45 4.87
N ALA A 52 1.98 -6.45 5.07
CA ALA A 52 3.35 -6.42 4.55
C ALA A 52 4.24 -7.47 5.23
N VAL A 53 4.00 -7.80 6.50
CA VAL A 53 4.80 -8.79 7.21
C VAL A 53 4.61 -10.15 6.57
N LYS A 54 3.35 -10.53 6.28
CA LYS A 54 3.03 -11.76 5.55
C LYS A 54 3.59 -11.70 4.13
N ASN A 55 3.40 -10.58 3.41
CA ASN A 55 3.92 -10.42 2.06
C ASN A 55 5.45 -10.52 1.98
N SER A 56 6.18 -10.05 3.00
CA SER A 56 7.65 -10.12 3.05
C SER A 56 8.19 -11.56 3.02
N ARG A 57 7.34 -12.55 3.28
CA ARG A 57 7.66 -13.98 3.28
C ARG A 57 7.30 -14.67 1.97
N PHE A 58 6.74 -13.95 1.00
CA PHE A 58 6.32 -14.45 -0.30
C PHE A 58 7.52 -14.79 -1.21
N LYS A 59 7.91 -16.06 -1.23
CA LYS A 59 9.13 -16.53 -1.91
C LYS A 59 9.05 -16.54 -3.44
N TYR A 60 7.85 -16.59 -4.02
CA TYR A 60 7.69 -16.69 -5.48
C TYR A 60 7.93 -15.35 -6.17
N GLY A 61 7.34 -14.26 -5.66
CA GLY A 61 7.64 -12.89 -6.12
C GLY A 61 9.10 -12.48 -5.88
N GLN A 62 9.72 -12.99 -4.81
CA GLN A 62 11.13 -12.74 -4.46
C GLN A 62 12.15 -13.14 -5.53
N ARG A 63 11.89 -14.17 -6.34
CA ARG A 63 12.91 -14.74 -7.24
C ARG A 63 12.97 -14.11 -8.63
N LEU A 64 11.84 -13.61 -9.14
CA LEU A 64 11.77 -13.08 -10.51
C LEU A 64 11.84 -11.55 -10.58
N TRP A 65 11.28 -10.84 -9.60
CA TRP A 65 11.05 -9.40 -9.71
C TRP A 65 11.89 -8.57 -8.74
N GLN A 66 12.25 -9.11 -7.58
CA GLN A 66 12.95 -8.33 -6.56
C GLN A 66 14.39 -7.94 -6.90
N PRO A 67 15.19 -8.71 -7.66
CA PRO A 67 16.50 -8.24 -8.11
C PRO A 67 16.41 -7.02 -9.02
N PHE A 68 15.43 -6.99 -9.94
CA PHE A 68 15.19 -5.84 -10.81
C PHE A 68 14.70 -4.63 -10.02
N LEU A 69 13.75 -4.84 -9.10
CA LEU A 69 13.19 -3.77 -8.29
C LEU A 69 14.20 -3.20 -7.29
N SER A 70 15.01 -4.05 -6.64
CA SER A 70 16.12 -3.64 -5.79
C SER A 70 17.14 -2.80 -6.56
N TYR A 71 17.51 -3.23 -7.78
CA TYR A 71 18.40 -2.45 -8.64
C TYR A 71 17.82 -1.06 -8.95
N GLN A 72 16.55 -1.00 -9.33
CA GLN A 72 15.89 0.28 -9.63
C GLN A 72 15.77 1.18 -8.39
N LEU A 73 15.54 0.63 -7.20
CA LEU A 73 15.53 1.37 -5.94
C LEU A 73 16.92 1.91 -5.57
N LYS A 74 17.99 1.13 -5.78
CA LYS A 74 19.37 1.61 -5.60
C LYS A 74 19.67 2.77 -6.55
N GLU A 75 19.39 2.63 -7.84
CA GLU A 75 19.63 3.71 -8.82
C GLU A 75 18.82 4.97 -8.51
N THR A 76 17.52 4.82 -8.27
CA THR A 76 16.60 5.96 -8.21
C THR A 76 16.56 6.60 -6.83
N PHE A 77 16.55 5.79 -5.76
CA PHE A 77 16.29 6.27 -4.41
C PHE A 77 17.58 6.61 -3.68
N ILE A 78 18.59 5.73 -3.73
CA ILE A 78 19.90 6.01 -3.13
C ILE A 78 20.59 7.12 -3.91
N GLY A 79 20.60 7.06 -5.25
CA GLY A 79 21.18 8.12 -6.08
C GLY A 79 20.58 9.50 -5.78
N ARG A 80 19.25 9.60 -5.68
CA ARG A 80 18.56 10.88 -5.46
C ARG A 80 18.64 11.41 -4.04
N PHE A 81 18.66 10.54 -3.03
CA PHE A 81 18.60 10.93 -1.62
C PHE A 81 19.87 10.61 -0.83
N HIS A 82 21.00 10.39 -1.51
CA HIS A 82 22.26 9.97 -0.89
C HIS A 82 22.71 10.88 0.26
N GLU A 83 22.54 12.20 0.16
CA GLU A 83 22.92 13.14 1.23
C GLU A 83 22.09 12.94 2.50
N LEU A 84 20.78 12.68 2.37
CA LEU A 84 19.90 12.41 3.51
C LEU A 84 20.28 11.09 4.20
N PHE A 85 20.60 10.07 3.41
CA PHE A 85 21.08 8.80 3.94
C PHE A 85 22.39 8.97 4.71
N ARG A 86 23.36 9.71 4.15
CA ARG A 86 24.63 10.01 4.85
C ARG A 86 24.40 10.78 6.15
N ALA A 87 23.50 11.76 6.16
CA ALA A 87 23.16 12.53 7.36
C ALA A 87 22.58 11.64 8.48
N LYS A 88 21.99 10.51 8.13
CA LYS A 88 21.49 9.48 9.06
C LYS A 88 22.48 8.33 9.31
N GLY A 89 23.73 8.46 8.86
CA GLY A 89 24.77 7.44 9.06
C GLY A 89 24.63 6.20 8.17
N ILE A 90 23.78 6.26 7.15
CA ILE A 90 23.63 5.19 6.15
C ILE A 90 24.62 5.49 5.03
N ALA A 91 25.39 4.48 4.60
CA ALA A 91 26.36 4.62 3.53
C ALA A 91 25.77 4.10 2.20
N PRO A 92 25.28 4.99 1.31
CA PRO A 92 24.84 4.66 -0.05
C PRO A 92 25.70 3.62 -0.77
N GLU A 93 27.02 3.79 -0.73
CA GLU A 93 27.97 2.92 -1.43
C GLU A 93 27.93 1.50 -0.90
N ALA A 94 27.80 1.33 0.42
CA ALA A 94 27.76 0.02 1.06
C ALA A 94 26.46 -0.73 0.71
N VAL A 95 25.34 -0.01 0.59
CA VAL A 95 24.05 -0.59 0.17
C VAL A 95 24.09 -0.98 -1.31
N CYS A 96 24.71 -0.15 -2.15
CA CYS A 96 24.85 -0.45 -3.57
C CYS A 96 25.81 -1.62 -3.84
N ALA A 97 26.96 -1.66 -3.16
CA ALA A 97 27.99 -2.68 -3.31
C ALA A 97 27.71 -3.99 -2.55
N GLY A 98 26.82 -3.95 -1.55
CA GLY A 98 26.44 -5.11 -0.75
C GLY A 98 25.45 -6.06 -1.43
N ASP A 99 25.24 -7.21 -0.79
CA ASP A 99 24.30 -8.26 -1.22
C ASP A 99 22.83 -7.89 -0.89
N VAL A 100 22.38 -6.76 -1.44
CA VAL A 100 21.01 -6.26 -1.33
C VAL A 100 20.27 -6.64 -2.60
N VAL A 101 19.62 -7.79 -2.58
CA VAL A 101 18.99 -8.43 -3.75
C VAL A 101 17.47 -8.51 -3.66
N SER A 102 16.92 -8.15 -2.50
CA SER A 102 15.47 -8.11 -2.23
C SER A 102 15.01 -6.72 -1.78
N ILE A 103 13.71 -6.47 -1.87
CA ILE A 103 13.10 -5.24 -1.30
C ILE A 103 13.29 -5.24 0.22
N THR A 104 13.13 -6.39 0.86
CA THR A 104 13.34 -6.56 2.30
C THR A 104 14.77 -6.24 2.71
N ASP A 105 15.77 -6.64 1.92
CA ASP A 105 17.17 -6.25 2.17
C ASP A 105 17.36 -4.75 2.00
N PHE A 106 16.76 -4.16 0.97
CA PHE A 106 16.83 -2.73 0.72
C PHE A 106 16.23 -1.95 1.90
N ASP A 107 15.03 -2.32 2.35
CA ASP A 107 14.32 -1.69 3.46
C ASP A 107 15.09 -1.86 4.77
N ARG A 108 15.68 -3.03 5.03
CA ARG A 108 16.52 -3.27 6.21
C ARG A 108 17.75 -2.37 6.22
N GLU A 109 18.45 -2.28 5.10
CA GLU A 109 19.72 -1.54 5.02
C GLU A 109 19.53 -0.02 4.86
N THR A 110 18.33 0.43 4.51
CA THR A 110 18.01 1.86 4.29
C THR A 110 16.89 2.35 5.21
N ILE A 111 15.64 2.02 4.92
CA ILE A 111 14.44 2.59 5.54
C ILE A 111 14.40 2.32 7.05
N CYS A 112 14.67 1.08 7.47
CA CYS A 112 14.68 0.71 8.88
C CYS A 112 15.67 1.56 9.67
N LYS A 113 16.91 1.68 9.18
CA LYS A 113 17.95 2.51 9.81
C LYS A 113 17.61 3.99 9.78
N PHE A 114 16.98 4.47 8.71
CA PHE A 114 16.68 5.89 8.52
C PHE A 114 15.65 6.38 9.55
N TYR A 115 14.61 5.57 9.78
CA TYR A 115 13.51 5.89 10.70
C TYR A 115 13.71 5.30 12.11
N GLY A 116 14.72 4.45 12.31
CA GLY A 116 15.04 3.87 13.62
C GLY A 116 14.19 2.67 14.01
N TYR A 117 13.65 1.94 13.03
CA TYR A 117 13.00 0.66 13.27
C TYR A 117 14.03 -0.38 13.71
N LYS A 118 13.64 -1.24 14.66
CA LYS A 118 14.45 -2.35 15.18
C LYS A 118 14.76 -3.37 14.09
N ASP A 119 13.77 -3.73 13.29
CA ASP A 119 13.86 -4.73 12.24
C ASP A 119 12.79 -4.48 11.16
N THR A 120 12.83 -5.27 10.07
CA THR A 120 11.87 -5.15 8.96
C THR A 120 10.47 -5.56 9.35
N ASP A 121 10.30 -6.45 10.32
CA ASP A 121 8.98 -6.88 10.79
C ASP A 121 8.28 -5.72 11.50
N GLU A 122 9.00 -4.94 12.32
CA GLU A 122 8.46 -3.71 12.93
C GLU A 122 8.07 -2.67 11.86
N TYR A 123 8.95 -2.41 10.89
CA TYR A 123 8.66 -1.50 9.78
C TYR A 123 7.42 -1.96 8.97
N TYR A 124 7.36 -3.24 8.64
CA TYR A 124 6.26 -3.81 7.87
C TYR A 124 4.96 -3.89 8.65
N ALA A 125 5.00 -4.12 9.97
CA ALA A 125 3.82 -3.95 10.81
C ALA A 125 3.33 -2.49 10.76
N ASP A 126 4.24 -1.51 10.84
CA ASP A 126 3.86 -0.09 10.83
C ASP A 126 3.28 0.40 9.50
N MET A 127 3.67 -0.18 8.37
CA MET A 127 3.04 0.14 7.08
C MET A 127 1.71 -0.62 6.82
N SER A 128 1.42 -1.66 7.60
CA SER A 128 0.30 -2.58 7.31
C SER A 128 -1.02 -2.12 7.91
N LEU A 129 -2.08 -2.19 7.10
CA LEU A 129 -3.44 -2.00 7.59
C LEU A 129 -3.87 -3.12 8.57
N ALA A 130 -3.30 -4.32 8.45
CA ALA A 130 -3.62 -5.47 9.30
C ALA A 130 -3.24 -5.33 10.78
N TYR A 131 -2.39 -4.36 11.13
CA TYR A 131 -1.80 -4.25 12.48
C TYR A 131 -2.39 -3.08 13.27
N TYR A 132 -2.20 -3.10 14.59
CA TYR A 132 -2.58 -2.04 15.53
C TYR A 132 -4.08 -1.66 15.49
N ASP A 133 -4.95 -2.65 15.25
CA ASP A 133 -6.40 -2.51 15.14
C ASP A 133 -6.87 -1.53 14.05
N ARG A 134 -5.99 -1.14 13.11
CA ARG A 134 -6.28 -0.11 12.09
C ARG A 134 -7.48 -0.44 11.22
N MET A 135 -7.69 -1.73 10.91
CA MET A 135 -8.90 -2.16 10.19
C MET A 135 -10.18 -1.85 10.95
N GLN A 136 -10.20 -1.86 12.28
CA GLN A 136 -11.39 -1.53 13.09
C GLN A 136 -11.72 -0.04 13.06
N HIS A 137 -10.71 0.81 12.83
CA HIS A 137 -10.85 2.27 12.81
C HIS A 137 -11.24 2.84 11.44
N LEU A 138 -11.48 1.98 10.44
CA LEU A 138 -11.99 2.42 9.14
C LEU A 138 -13.40 2.97 9.31
N SER A 139 -13.53 4.29 9.18
CA SER A 139 -14.80 5.03 9.34
C SER A 139 -15.43 5.44 8.01
N LYS A 140 -14.72 5.24 6.90
CA LYS A 140 -15.13 5.61 5.55
C LYS A 140 -14.82 4.49 4.57
N PRO A 141 -15.63 4.30 3.51
CA PRO A 141 -15.45 3.24 2.55
C PRO A 141 -14.04 3.21 1.93
N LEU A 142 -13.37 2.07 2.06
CA LEU A 142 -12.06 1.77 1.51
C LEU A 142 -12.14 0.52 0.64
N LEU A 143 -11.88 0.67 -0.65
CA LEU A 143 -11.76 -0.45 -1.59
C LEU A 143 -10.30 -0.86 -1.77
N MET A 144 -9.98 -2.11 -1.46
CA MET A 144 -8.71 -2.75 -1.81
C MET A 144 -8.91 -3.65 -3.03
N LEU A 145 -8.40 -3.21 -4.18
CA LEU A 145 -8.44 -3.96 -5.44
C LEU A 145 -7.11 -4.65 -5.68
N HIS A 146 -7.14 -5.95 -5.96
CA HIS A 146 -5.95 -6.76 -6.20
C HIS A 146 -6.16 -7.83 -7.27
N ALA A 147 -5.08 -8.32 -7.87
CA ALA A 147 -5.11 -9.40 -8.86
C ALA A 147 -4.38 -10.64 -8.33
N CYS A 148 -4.96 -11.82 -8.50
CA CYS A 148 -4.36 -13.08 -8.05
C CYS A 148 -3.02 -13.41 -8.74
N ASP A 149 -2.78 -12.85 -9.91
CA ASP A 149 -1.54 -13.03 -10.68
C ASP A 149 -0.51 -11.90 -10.44
N ASP A 150 -0.68 -11.09 -9.39
CA ASP A 150 0.27 -10.05 -9.02
C ASP A 150 1.64 -10.67 -8.69
N PRO A 151 2.71 -10.27 -9.40
CA PRO A 151 4.05 -10.82 -9.17
C PRO A 151 4.76 -10.29 -7.93
N ILE A 152 4.24 -9.22 -7.30
CA ILE A 152 4.89 -8.47 -6.20
C ILE A 152 4.17 -8.68 -4.88
N ILE A 153 2.83 -8.71 -4.90
CA ILE A 153 2.00 -8.86 -3.71
C ILE A 153 1.31 -10.22 -3.72
N ASP A 154 1.45 -10.97 -2.63
CA ASP A 154 0.78 -12.23 -2.40
C ASP A 154 -0.70 -12.00 -2.06
N SER A 155 -1.59 -12.76 -2.70
CA SER A 155 -3.03 -12.72 -2.40
C SER A 155 -3.32 -13.16 -0.96
N ASP A 156 -2.48 -14.01 -0.38
CA ASP A 156 -2.61 -14.45 1.01
C ASP A 156 -2.46 -13.26 2.00
N SER A 157 -1.84 -12.14 1.58
CA SER A 157 -1.76 -10.93 2.41
C SER A 157 -3.11 -10.26 2.66
N TYR A 158 -4.17 -10.68 1.97
CA TYR A 158 -5.54 -10.17 2.11
C TYR A 158 -6.42 -10.99 3.07
N GLU A 159 -5.96 -12.15 3.56
CA GLU A 159 -6.73 -13.00 4.48
C GLU A 159 -7.20 -12.24 5.73
N SER A 160 -6.34 -11.40 6.32
CA SER A 160 -6.68 -10.58 7.48
C SER A 160 -7.80 -9.56 7.19
N GLY A 161 -7.88 -9.07 5.95
CA GLY A 161 -8.99 -8.24 5.50
C GLY A 161 -10.30 -9.01 5.39
N VAL A 162 -10.25 -10.26 4.90
CA VAL A 162 -11.42 -11.15 4.85
C VAL A 162 -11.92 -11.46 6.26
N GLU A 163 -11.02 -11.75 7.19
CA GLU A 163 -11.33 -11.96 8.60
C GLU A 163 -11.98 -10.72 9.24
N ALA A 164 -11.47 -9.51 8.94
CA ALA A 164 -12.04 -8.27 9.44
C ALA A 164 -13.47 -8.04 8.93
N ILE A 165 -13.74 -8.28 7.64
CA ILE A 165 -15.08 -8.18 7.06
C ILE A 165 -16.03 -9.18 7.70
N ASN A 166 -15.60 -10.44 7.83
CA ASN A 166 -16.41 -11.50 8.47
C ASN A 166 -16.69 -11.21 9.95
N SER A 167 -15.83 -10.42 10.60
CA SER A 167 -15.99 -9.99 11.99
C SER A 167 -16.81 -8.70 12.14
N GLY A 168 -17.35 -8.15 11.05
CA GLY A 168 -18.29 -7.02 11.08
C GLY A 168 -17.71 -5.67 10.66
N GLN A 169 -16.53 -5.60 10.03
CA GLN A 169 -16.06 -4.35 9.43
C GLN A 169 -16.85 -4.04 8.14
N GLU A 170 -17.63 -2.96 8.15
CA GLU A 170 -18.54 -2.54 7.07
C GLU A 170 -17.90 -1.58 6.05
N ASN A 171 -16.81 -0.90 6.41
CA ASN A 171 -16.13 0.10 5.58
C ASN A 171 -14.97 -0.46 4.75
N LEU A 172 -14.64 -1.76 4.89
CA LEU A 172 -13.60 -2.41 4.10
C LEU A 172 -14.22 -3.24 2.98
N PHE A 173 -13.84 -2.94 1.74
CA PHE A 173 -14.25 -3.68 0.56
C PHE A 173 -13.02 -4.33 -0.08
N LEU A 174 -13.11 -5.62 -0.37
CA LEU A 174 -12.06 -6.35 -1.08
C LEU A 174 -12.57 -6.78 -2.45
N ALA A 175 -11.85 -6.42 -3.51
CA ALA A 175 -12.11 -6.90 -4.86
C ALA A 175 -10.86 -7.60 -5.39
N MET A 176 -11.00 -8.88 -5.76
CA MET A 176 -9.90 -9.68 -6.28
C MET A 176 -10.23 -10.18 -7.69
N THR A 177 -9.40 -9.84 -8.67
CA THR A 177 -9.53 -10.37 -10.04
C THR A 177 -8.62 -11.56 -10.23
N LYS A 178 -9.00 -12.49 -11.12
CA LYS A 178 -8.13 -13.63 -11.46
C LYS A 178 -6.81 -13.19 -12.10
N THR A 179 -6.88 -12.13 -12.92
CA THR A 179 -5.74 -11.57 -13.64
C THR A 179 -5.77 -10.05 -13.63
N GLY A 180 -4.60 -9.42 -13.74
CA GLY A 180 -4.45 -7.97 -13.74
C GLY A 180 -3.00 -7.50 -13.53
N GLY A 181 -2.13 -8.38 -13.03
CA GLY A 181 -0.76 -8.04 -12.64
C GLY A 181 -0.71 -7.02 -11.51
N HIS A 182 0.46 -6.40 -11.29
CA HIS A 182 0.62 -5.49 -10.16
C HIS A 182 -0.13 -4.17 -10.29
N VAL A 183 -0.15 -3.49 -11.44
CA VAL A 183 -0.92 -2.23 -11.63
C VAL A 183 -1.44 -2.16 -13.07
N GLY A 184 -1.78 -3.31 -13.64
CA GLY A 184 -1.77 -3.49 -15.08
C GLY A 184 -3.13 -3.40 -15.74
N TRP A 185 -4.16 -4.02 -15.15
CA TRP A 185 -5.49 -4.35 -15.73
C TRP A 185 -5.78 -3.80 -17.14
N PRO A 186 -5.07 -4.26 -18.17
CA PRO A 186 -5.18 -3.65 -19.48
C PRO A 186 -6.38 -4.26 -20.20
N LEU A 187 -7.18 -3.42 -20.86
CA LEU A 187 -8.35 -3.88 -21.61
C LEU A 187 -8.06 -3.90 -23.11
N GLY A 188 -8.69 -4.84 -23.82
CA GLY A 188 -8.61 -4.95 -25.27
C GLY A 188 -7.43 -5.77 -25.79
N PHE A 189 -7.33 -5.87 -27.12
CA PHE A 189 -6.29 -6.66 -27.79
C PHE A 189 -4.91 -6.01 -27.71
N TRP A 190 -4.86 -4.68 -27.65
CA TRP A 190 -3.63 -3.90 -27.49
C TRP A 190 -3.57 -3.27 -26.09
N PRO A 191 -2.77 -3.84 -25.16
CA PRO A 191 -2.73 -3.40 -23.77
C PRO A 191 -2.40 -1.92 -23.55
N SER A 192 -1.67 -1.31 -24.49
CA SER A 192 -1.26 0.10 -24.40
C SER A 192 -2.39 1.09 -24.62
N GLU A 193 -3.44 0.72 -25.38
CA GLU A 193 -4.51 1.65 -25.76
C GLU A 193 -5.46 1.97 -24.59
N ARG A 194 -5.76 0.96 -23.76
CA ARG A 194 -6.71 1.07 -22.63
C ARG A 194 -6.06 0.70 -21.29
N ARG A 195 -4.78 1.03 -21.14
CA ARG A 195 -3.93 0.64 -20.00
C ARG A 195 -4.45 1.07 -18.61
N TRP A 196 -5.20 2.17 -18.52
CA TRP A 196 -5.70 2.72 -17.24
C TRP A 196 -7.20 2.58 -17.07
N GLU A 197 -7.92 2.12 -18.09
CA GLU A 197 -9.36 2.26 -18.15
C GLU A 197 -10.08 1.45 -17.07
N PHE A 198 -9.66 0.19 -16.85
CA PHE A 198 -10.24 -0.62 -15.78
C PHE A 198 -10.10 0.04 -14.40
N MET A 199 -8.88 0.48 -14.06
CA MET A 199 -8.62 1.10 -12.77
C MET A 199 -9.36 2.43 -12.60
N ALA A 200 -9.43 3.25 -13.66
CA ALA A 200 -10.16 4.50 -13.66
C ALA A 200 -11.67 4.28 -13.47
N ASN A 201 -12.25 3.33 -14.20
CA ASN A 201 -13.68 3.02 -14.12
C ASN A 201 -14.04 2.46 -12.74
N VAL A 202 -13.28 1.48 -12.22
CA VAL A 202 -13.53 0.94 -10.88
C VAL A 202 -13.45 2.03 -9.81
N THR A 203 -12.48 2.95 -9.94
CA THR A 203 -12.36 4.08 -9.01
C THR A 203 -13.58 5.00 -9.10
N ALA A 204 -13.98 5.38 -10.31
CA ALA A 204 -15.12 6.26 -10.54
C ALA A 204 -16.42 5.62 -10.04
N GLU A 205 -16.69 4.37 -10.43
CA GLU A 205 -17.89 3.62 -10.04
C GLU A 205 -17.99 3.45 -8.52
N PHE A 206 -16.89 3.13 -7.84
CA PHE A 206 -16.88 3.02 -6.38
C PHE A 206 -17.16 4.37 -5.70
N VAL A 207 -16.49 5.44 -6.15
CA VAL A 207 -16.70 6.78 -5.60
C VAL A 207 -18.13 7.26 -5.85
N GLU A 208 -18.67 7.07 -7.04
CA GLU A 208 -20.05 7.41 -7.40
C GLU A 208 -21.06 6.64 -6.54
N ALA A 209 -20.84 5.34 -6.30
CA ALA A 209 -21.71 4.54 -5.45
C ALA A 209 -21.70 5.04 -3.99
N VAL A 210 -20.53 5.37 -3.45
CA VAL A 210 -20.40 5.88 -2.07
C VAL A 210 -21.05 7.26 -1.93
N LEU A 211 -20.77 8.18 -2.84
CA LEU A 211 -21.29 9.55 -2.78
C LEU A 211 -22.79 9.62 -3.15
N GLY A 212 -23.24 8.80 -4.10
CA GLY A 212 -24.65 8.70 -4.48
C GLY A 212 -25.54 8.28 -3.30
N ASN A 213 -25.09 7.30 -2.52
CA ASN A 213 -25.78 6.84 -1.31
C ASN A 213 -25.67 7.80 -0.12
N SER A 214 -24.80 8.81 -0.18
CA SER A 214 -24.64 9.83 0.88
C SER A 214 -25.63 11.00 0.74
N SER A 215 -26.46 11.00 -0.31
CA SER A 215 -27.38 12.10 -0.68
C SER A 215 -28.82 11.87 -0.22
N GLU A 216 -29.12 10.71 0.38
CA GLU A 216 -30.42 10.34 0.96
C GLU A 216 -30.39 10.46 2.49
#